data_AF-A0A3B4VH61-F1
#
_entry.id   AF-A0A3B4VH61-F1
#
_cell.length_a   1.000
_cell.length_b   1.000
_cell.length_c   1.000
_cell.angle_alpha   90.00
_cell.angle_beta   90.00
_cell.angle_gamma   90.00
#
_symmetry.space_group_name_H-M   'P 1'
#
loop_
_entity.id
_entity.type
_entity.pdbx_description
1 polymer ?
#
loop_
_entity_poly.entity_id
_entity_poly.type
_entity_poly.pdbx_seq_one_letter_code
_entity_poly.pdbx_strand_id
1 'polypeptide(L)'
;MEMQRISRTEDSNPYPIPGLAADILHMRVREGSKIRNLLRFVTARMQEDGRDDNGTSLRQVVFTGSGRGVTKTITCVEILKRKVGGLHQVSKLYYKTVNEVWESPQQGAPGTTMQRTVPAICILLSKDPLDPQEPGYQPPQSPSVPAEETERRRALLRDTISDKIR
;
A
#
# COMPACT_ATOMS: atom_id res chain seq x y z
N MET A 1 -36.93 3.41 8.71
CA MET A 1 -36.77 3.07 7.28
C MET A 1 -35.32 3.34 6.93
N GLU A 2 -34.55 2.31 6.61
CA GLU A 2 -33.11 2.43 6.41
C GLU A 2 -32.79 2.19 4.93
N MET A 3 -32.04 3.09 4.30
CA MET A 3 -31.60 2.91 2.91
C MET A 3 -30.44 1.91 2.89
N GLN A 4 -30.56 0.84 2.11
CA GLN A 4 -29.50 -0.15 1.95
C GLN A 4 -28.61 0.21 0.76
N ARG A 5 -27.29 0.27 0.98
CA ARG A 5 -26.31 0.46 -0.10
C ARG A 5 -26.12 -0.86 -0.85
N ILE A 6 -26.46 -0.88 -2.14
CA ILE A 6 -26.48 -2.09 -2.96
C ILE A 6 -25.20 -2.26 -3.75
N SER A 7 -24.59 -1.16 -4.22
CA SER A 7 -23.35 -1.21 -4.99
C SER A 7 -22.50 0.04 -4.82
N ARG A 8 -21.19 -0.13 -5.05
CA ARG A 8 -20.19 0.93 -5.02
C ARG A 8 -19.26 0.75 -6.22
N THR A 9 -19.30 1.69 -7.16
CA THR A 9 -18.38 1.73 -8.30
C THR A 9 -17.40 2.89 -8.12
N GLU A 10 -16.17 2.70 -8.58
CA GLU A 10 -15.14 3.73 -8.53
C GLU A 10 -14.66 4.02 -9.95
N ASP A 11 -14.52 5.30 -10.27
CA ASP A 11 -14.06 5.69 -11.60
C ASP A 11 -12.61 5.25 -11.83
N SER A 12 -12.35 4.79 -13.06
CA SER A 12 -11.02 4.41 -13.54
C SER A 12 -10.20 5.67 -13.90
N ASN A 13 -10.07 6.61 -12.96
CA ASN A 13 -9.20 7.76 -13.18
C ASN A 13 -7.74 7.29 -13.26
N PRO A 14 -6.93 7.78 -14.23
CA PRO A 14 -5.51 7.48 -14.29
C PRO A 14 -4.85 7.93 -12.98
N TYR A 15 -3.96 7.09 -12.46
CA TYR A 15 -3.29 7.35 -11.19
C TYR A 15 -2.38 8.59 -11.32
N PRO A 16 -2.20 9.37 -10.25
CA PRO A 16 -1.46 10.63 -10.30
C PRO A 16 0.07 10.49 -10.49
N ILE A 17 0.57 9.28 -10.72
CA ILE A 17 2.00 9.04 -10.97
C ILE A 17 2.19 8.94 -12.48
N PRO A 18 2.84 9.93 -13.13
CA PRO A 18 3.08 9.91 -14.56
C PRO A 18 4.16 8.87 -14.93
N GLY A 19 4.16 8.42 -16.19
CA GLY A 19 5.24 7.60 -16.73
C GLY A 19 5.29 6.14 -16.24
N LEU A 20 4.21 5.64 -15.62
CA LEU A 20 4.10 4.22 -15.26
C LEU A 20 4.02 3.36 -16.53
N ALA A 21 4.77 2.27 -16.57
CA ALA A 21 4.67 1.28 -17.63
C ALA A 21 3.26 0.66 -17.68
N ALA A 22 2.78 0.33 -18.88
CA ALA A 22 1.42 -0.18 -19.08
C ALA A 22 1.16 -1.54 -18.40
N ASP A 23 2.22 -2.31 -18.18
CA ASP A 23 2.25 -3.66 -17.61
C ASP A 23 2.64 -3.69 -16.13
N ILE A 24 2.77 -2.53 -15.48
CA ILE A 24 3.17 -2.46 -14.07
C ILE A 24 2.20 -3.24 -13.17
N LEU A 25 2.75 -3.98 -12.20
CA LEU A 25 1.91 -4.66 -11.21
C LEU A 25 1.14 -3.64 -10.37
N HIS A 26 -0.18 -3.68 -10.48
CA HIS A 26 -1.08 -2.79 -9.74
C HIS A 26 -1.85 -3.50 -8.63
N MET A 27 -1.45 -3.24 -7.38
CA MET A 27 -2.04 -3.79 -6.17
C MET A 27 -3.16 -2.89 -5.62
N ARG A 28 -4.42 -3.23 -5.94
CA ARG A 28 -5.60 -2.51 -5.45
C ARG A 28 -6.00 -2.99 -4.05
N VAL A 29 -5.88 -2.11 -3.07
CA VAL A 29 -6.20 -2.40 -1.67
C VAL A 29 -7.59 -1.85 -1.35
N ARG A 30 -8.50 -2.77 -1.00
CA ARG A 30 -9.89 -2.52 -0.64
C ARG A 30 -10.14 -2.87 0.83
N GLU A 31 -11.31 -2.48 1.32
CA GLU A 31 -11.78 -2.87 2.66
C GLU A 31 -11.80 -4.40 2.84
N GLY A 32 -12.23 -5.15 1.83
CA GLY A 32 -12.23 -6.62 1.86
C GLY A 32 -10.86 -7.28 1.65
N SER A 33 -9.84 -6.53 1.20
CA SER A 33 -8.53 -7.12 0.88
C SER A 33 -7.87 -7.72 2.11
N LYS A 34 -7.37 -8.96 1.95
CA LYS A 34 -6.63 -9.68 2.98
C LYS A 34 -5.14 -9.35 2.85
N ILE A 35 -4.62 -8.57 3.81
CA ILE A 35 -3.22 -8.07 3.82
C ILE A 35 -2.22 -9.20 3.56
N ARG A 36 -2.37 -10.34 4.26
CA ARG A 36 -1.49 -11.51 4.11
C ARG A 36 -1.41 -12.02 2.67
N ASN A 37 -2.53 -12.06 1.95
CA ASN A 37 -2.58 -12.56 0.58
C ASN A 37 -1.88 -11.59 -0.37
N LEU A 38 -2.17 -10.29 -0.25
CA LEU A 38 -1.50 -9.23 -1.03
C LEU A 38 0.01 -9.27 -0.83
N LEU A 39 0.44 -9.31 0.44
CA LEU A 39 1.85 -9.31 0.80
C LEU A 39 2.56 -10.58 0.34
N ARG A 40 1.95 -11.77 0.49
CA ARG A 40 2.56 -13.02 0.01
C ARG A 40 2.85 -12.94 -1.48
N PHE A 41 1.88 -12.48 -2.27
CA PHE A 41 1.98 -12.39 -3.71
C PHE A 41 3.05 -11.40 -4.17
N VAL A 42 3.00 -10.15 -3.68
CA VAL A 42 3.95 -9.11 -4.09
C VAL A 42 5.36 -9.38 -3.55
N THR A 43 5.48 -9.93 -2.34
CA THR A 43 6.79 -10.26 -1.76
C THR A 43 7.48 -11.34 -2.60
N ALA A 44 6.77 -12.41 -2.98
CA ALA A 44 7.34 -13.43 -3.86
C ALA A 44 7.86 -12.82 -5.17
N ARG A 45 7.02 -12.05 -5.88
CA ARG A 45 7.38 -11.42 -7.16
C ARG A 45 8.54 -10.42 -7.06
N MET A 46 8.68 -9.72 -5.93
CA MET A 46 9.74 -8.74 -5.72
C MET A 46 10.99 -9.30 -5.04
N GLN A 47 10.93 -10.39 -4.27
CA GLN A 47 12.10 -11.01 -3.63
C GLN A 47 12.74 -12.07 -4.49
N GLU A 48 11.94 -12.85 -5.21
CA GLU A 48 12.49 -13.97 -5.96
C GLU A 48 13.48 -13.43 -7.01
N ASP A 49 14.58 -14.18 -7.20
CA ASP A 49 15.26 -14.36 -8.49
C ASP A 49 14.33 -15.01 -9.55
N GLY A 50 13.03 -15.03 -9.25
CA GLY A 50 11.88 -15.56 -9.95
C GLY A 50 11.65 -14.72 -11.16
N ARG A 51 12.34 -15.18 -12.18
CA ARG A 51 12.03 -15.02 -13.58
C ARG A 51 10.52 -15.14 -13.76
N ASP A 52 9.89 -14.10 -14.30
CA ASP A 52 8.68 -14.31 -15.11
C ASP A 52 9.00 -15.30 -16.26
N ASP A 53 8.02 -15.66 -17.10
CA ASP A 53 8.24 -16.55 -18.25
C ASP A 53 9.41 -16.09 -19.16
N ASN A 54 9.87 -14.84 -18.98
CA ASN A 54 10.95 -14.19 -19.70
C ASN A 54 12.26 -13.93 -18.90
N GLY A 55 12.38 -14.35 -17.63
CA GLY A 55 13.65 -14.22 -16.91
C GLY A 55 13.78 -13.08 -15.89
N THR A 56 12.75 -12.28 -15.65
CA THR A 56 12.87 -10.97 -15.00
C THR A 56 12.13 -10.90 -13.67
N SER A 57 12.83 -10.45 -12.62
CA SER A 57 12.22 -10.17 -11.32
C SER A 57 11.46 -8.84 -11.34
N LEU A 58 10.33 -8.75 -10.63
CA LEU A 58 9.52 -7.53 -10.61
C LEU A 58 10.31 -6.38 -9.95
N ARG A 59 10.56 -5.32 -10.72
CA ARG A 59 11.32 -4.14 -10.29
C ARG A 59 10.45 -3.09 -9.60
N GLN A 60 9.19 -2.98 -10.00
CA GLN A 60 8.28 -1.93 -9.57
C GLN A 60 6.88 -2.46 -9.27
N VAL A 61 6.20 -1.82 -8.32
CA VAL A 61 4.80 -2.13 -7.98
C VAL A 61 4.09 -0.87 -7.53
N VAL A 62 2.81 -0.74 -7.90
CA VAL A 62 1.95 0.35 -7.45
C VAL A 62 0.90 -0.18 -6.50
N PHE A 63 0.73 0.47 -5.36
CA PHE A 63 -0.37 0.24 -4.44
C PHE A 63 -1.35 1.40 -4.46
N THR A 64 -2.65 1.09 -4.50
CA THR A 64 -3.69 2.13 -4.37
C THR A 64 -4.75 1.72 -3.39
N GLY A 65 -5.22 2.69 -2.60
CA GLY A 65 -6.41 2.53 -1.76
C GLY A 65 -7.18 3.84 -1.64
N SER A 66 -8.48 3.72 -1.38
CA SER A 66 -9.41 4.84 -1.28
C SER A 66 -10.26 4.68 -0.02
N GLY A 67 -10.68 5.81 0.57
CA GLY A 67 -11.49 5.84 1.79
C GLY A 67 -10.90 4.96 2.89
N ARG A 68 -11.68 4.00 3.40
CA ARG A 68 -11.25 3.05 4.45
C ARG A 68 -10.10 2.12 4.04
N GLY A 69 -9.76 2.05 2.75
CA GLY A 69 -8.63 1.27 2.24
C GLY A 69 -7.28 1.96 2.35
N VAL A 70 -7.23 3.27 2.63
CA VAL A 70 -5.99 4.07 2.65
C VAL A 70 -5.02 3.55 3.72
N THR A 71 -5.45 3.41 4.97
CA THR A 71 -4.60 2.92 6.07
C THR A 71 -4.02 1.55 5.75
N LYS A 72 -4.85 0.64 5.24
CA LYS A 72 -4.42 -0.71 4.84
C LYS A 72 -3.38 -0.68 3.73
N THR A 73 -3.51 0.26 2.79
CA THR A 73 -2.55 0.47 1.70
C THR A 73 -1.17 0.81 2.24
N ILE A 74 -1.12 1.78 3.16
CA ILE A 74 0.10 2.20 3.84
C ILE A 74 0.69 1.01 4.63
N THR A 75 -0.15 0.28 5.38
CA THR A 75 0.29 -0.92 6.11
C THR A 75 0.93 -1.97 5.19
N CYS A 76 0.34 -2.26 4.04
CA CYS A 76 0.91 -3.17 3.05
C CYS A 76 2.29 -2.68 2.56
N VAL A 77 2.40 -1.40 2.22
CA VAL A 77 3.66 -0.79 1.77
C VAL A 77 4.75 -0.86 2.85
N GLU A 78 4.45 -0.49 4.08
CA GLU A 78 5.43 -0.51 5.18
C GLU A 78 5.89 -1.93 5.52
N ILE A 79 4.99 -2.93 5.48
CA ILE A 79 5.40 -4.33 5.66
C ILE A 79 6.25 -4.81 4.49
N LEU A 80 5.92 -4.41 3.25
CA LEU A 80 6.69 -4.81 2.08
C LEU A 80 8.12 -4.24 2.12
N LYS A 81 8.30 -2.96 2.47
CA LYS A 81 9.63 -2.34 2.61
C LYS A 81 10.52 -3.02 3.66
N ARG A 82 9.93 -3.59 4.71
CA ARG A 82 10.69 -4.41 5.69
C ARG A 82 11.10 -5.77 5.14
N LYS A 83 10.32 -6.34 4.22
CA LYS A 83 10.61 -7.64 3.58
C LYS A 83 11.54 -7.50 2.39
N VAL A 84 11.44 -6.40 1.65
CA VAL A 84 12.21 -6.10 0.44
C VAL A 84 12.98 -4.81 0.71
N GLY A 85 14.27 -4.94 1.01
CA GLY A 85 15.15 -3.80 1.24
C GLY A 85 15.41 -3.01 -0.05
N GLY A 86 15.90 -1.79 0.09
CA GLY A 86 16.36 -0.99 -1.06
C GLY A 86 15.25 -0.35 -1.91
N LEU A 87 14.00 -0.32 -1.44
CA LEU A 87 12.89 0.24 -2.21
C LEU A 87 12.80 1.76 -2.09
N HIS A 88 12.91 2.44 -3.23
CA HIS A 88 12.51 3.82 -3.41
C HIS A 88 10.99 3.92 -3.44
N GLN A 89 10.44 5.01 -2.92
CA GLN A 89 8.99 5.22 -2.84
C GLN A 89 8.61 6.59 -3.39
N VAL A 90 7.49 6.68 -4.09
CA VAL A 90 6.77 7.94 -4.37
C VAL A 90 5.31 7.77 -3.96
N SER A 91 4.82 8.67 -3.10
CA SER A 91 3.45 8.65 -2.59
C SER A 91 2.68 9.88 -3.06
N LYS A 92 1.50 9.66 -3.67
CA LYS A 92 0.60 10.71 -4.15
C LYS A 92 -0.78 10.57 -3.53
N LEU A 93 -1.27 11.67 -2.97
CA LEU A 93 -2.65 11.80 -2.51
C LEU A 93 -3.49 12.43 -3.61
N TYR A 94 -4.72 11.95 -3.75
CA TYR A 94 -5.67 12.44 -4.74
C TYR A 94 -7.09 12.13 -4.30
N TYR A 95 -8.07 12.71 -4.99
CA TYR A 95 -9.46 12.38 -4.79
C TYR A 95 -9.96 11.48 -5.91
N LYS A 96 -10.84 10.53 -5.56
CA LYS A 96 -11.59 9.73 -6.53
C LYS A 96 -13.07 9.94 -6.34
N THR A 97 -13.77 9.92 -7.46
CA THR A 97 -15.23 9.87 -7.48
C THR A 97 -15.68 8.42 -7.32
N VAL A 98 -16.70 8.24 -6.49
CA VAL A 98 -17.33 6.97 -6.18
C VAL A 98 -18.82 7.14 -6.34
N ASN A 99 -19.44 6.24 -7.10
CA ASN A 99 -20.89 6.20 -7.24
C ASN A 99 -21.43 5.12 -6.31
N GLU A 100 -22.33 5.51 -5.40
CA GLU A 100 -23.02 4.60 -4.50
C GLU A 100 -24.49 4.52 -4.90
N VAL A 101 -24.96 3.31 -5.20
CA VAL A 101 -26.37 3.06 -5.51
C VAL A 101 -27.07 2.61 -4.23
N TRP A 102 -28.16 3.28 -3.92
CA TRP A 102 -28.98 3.06 -2.73
C TRP A 102 -30.38 2.62 -3.14
N GLU A 103 -30.90 1.59 -2.46
CA GLU A 103 -32.27 1.14 -2.66
C GLU A 103 -33.25 2.09 -1.95
N SER A 104 -34.36 2.37 -2.60
CA SER A 104 -35.45 3.08 -1.94
C SER A 104 -36.19 2.11 -1.02
N PRO A 105 -36.50 2.49 0.23
CA PRO A 105 -37.30 1.67 1.14
C PRO A 105 -38.76 1.49 0.68
N GLN A 106 -39.19 2.19 -0.37
CA GLN A 106 -40.52 2.05 -0.98
C GLN A 106 -40.48 1.06 -2.14
N GLN A 107 -41.31 0.02 -2.05
CA GLN A 107 -41.39 -1.06 -3.03
C GLN A 107 -41.78 -0.50 -4.42
N GLY A 108 -40.86 -0.60 -5.38
CA GLY A 108 -41.05 -0.12 -6.76
C GLY A 108 -40.55 1.30 -7.06
N ALA A 109 -39.98 2.01 -6.07
CA ALA A 109 -39.39 3.33 -6.30
C ALA A 109 -37.96 3.22 -6.89
N PRO A 110 -37.55 4.14 -7.78
CA PRO A 110 -36.22 4.13 -8.38
C PRO A 110 -35.13 4.32 -7.30
N GLY A 111 -34.05 3.55 -7.41
CA GLY A 111 -32.88 3.70 -6.54
C GLY A 111 -32.20 5.07 -6.71
N THR A 112 -31.57 5.57 -5.66
CA THR A 112 -30.82 6.83 -5.71
C THR A 112 -29.34 6.55 -5.92
N THR A 113 -28.73 7.18 -6.93
CA THR A 113 -27.27 7.15 -7.11
C THR A 113 -26.67 8.41 -6.51
N MET A 114 -25.78 8.24 -5.53
CA MET A 114 -25.05 9.35 -4.92
C MET A 114 -23.58 9.29 -5.34
N GLN A 115 -23.12 10.38 -5.95
CA GLN A 115 -21.71 10.57 -6.27
C GLN A 115 -21.00 11.17 -5.06
N ARG A 116 -19.94 10.52 -4.59
CA ARG A 116 -19.10 11.01 -3.48
C ARG A 116 -17.64 11.11 -3.90
N THR A 117 -17.01 12.18 -3.45
CA THR A 117 -15.56 12.35 -3.56
C THR A 117 -14.91 11.74 -2.32
N VAL A 118 -14.00 10.79 -2.52
CA VAL A 118 -13.27 10.13 -1.43
C VAL A 118 -11.77 10.35 -1.55
N PRO A 119 -11.05 10.52 -0.44
CA PRO A 119 -9.60 10.59 -0.47
C PRO A 119 -9.02 9.24 -0.89
N ALA A 120 -7.94 9.28 -1.65
CA ALA A 120 -7.21 8.13 -2.14
C ALA A 120 -5.70 8.36 -2.09
N ILE A 121 -4.97 7.26 -2.05
CA ILE A 121 -3.51 7.24 -2.07
C ILE A 121 -3.03 6.31 -3.19
N CYS A 122 -1.97 6.73 -3.87
CA CYS A 122 -1.21 5.95 -4.84
C CYS A 122 0.24 5.93 -4.39
N ILE A 123 0.84 4.74 -4.24
CA ILE A 123 2.21 4.58 -3.80
C ILE A 123 2.94 3.70 -4.82
N LEU A 124 3.96 4.26 -5.46
CA LEU A 124 4.92 3.51 -6.26
C LEU A 124 6.07 3.05 -5.36
N LEU A 125 6.43 1.77 -5.46
CA LEU A 125 7.67 1.23 -4.91
C LEU A 125 8.54 0.73 -6.06
N SER A 126 9.83 1.07 -6.03
CA SER A 126 10.80 0.74 -7.09
C SER A 126 12.12 0.29 -6.49
N LYS A 127 12.70 -0.79 -7.03
CA LYS A 127 14.09 -1.16 -6.75
C LYS A 127 15.09 -0.25 -7.48
N ASP A 128 14.66 0.38 -8.56
CA ASP A 128 15.44 1.35 -9.32
C ASP A 128 15.28 2.76 -8.71
N PRO A 129 16.32 3.60 -8.72
CA PRO A 129 16.24 4.97 -8.26
C PRO A 129 15.10 5.74 -8.93
N LEU A 130 14.36 6.51 -8.13
CA LEU A 130 13.36 7.46 -8.59
C LEU A 130 13.90 8.88 -8.42
N ASP A 131 13.28 9.85 -9.10
CA ASP A 131 13.65 11.26 -8.97
C ASP A 131 13.53 11.73 -7.51
N PRO A 132 14.64 12.12 -6.84
CA PRO A 132 14.58 12.61 -5.47
C PRO A 132 13.85 13.94 -5.30
N GLN A 133 13.65 14.69 -6.39
CA GLN A 133 12.91 15.96 -6.38
C GLN A 133 11.40 15.77 -6.56
N GLU A 134 10.94 14.57 -6.89
CA GLU A 134 9.51 14.30 -7.08
C GLU A 134 8.76 14.46 -5.75
N PRO A 135 7.70 15.30 -5.67
CA PRO A 135 6.96 15.48 -4.43
C PRO A 135 6.38 14.16 -3.91
N GLY A 136 6.63 13.84 -2.64
CA GLY A 136 6.23 12.57 -2.04
C GLY A 136 7.23 11.44 -2.24
N TYR A 137 8.40 11.73 -2.81
CA TYR A 137 9.55 10.82 -2.80
C TYR A 137 10.02 10.51 -1.38
N GLN A 138 10.41 9.26 -1.16
CA GLN A 138 11.08 8.80 0.04
C GLN A 138 12.21 7.82 -0.35
N PRO A 139 13.45 8.03 0.13
CA PRO A 139 14.57 7.15 -0.16
C PRO A 139 14.41 5.78 0.52
N PRO A 140 15.16 4.75 0.08
CA PRO A 140 15.18 3.46 0.72
C PRO A 140 15.50 3.55 2.22
N GLN A 141 14.78 2.75 3.02
CA GLN A 141 15.09 2.63 4.44
C GLN A 141 16.43 1.89 4.59
N SER A 142 17.29 2.39 5.49
CA SER A 142 18.47 1.64 5.91
C SER A 142 18.02 0.31 6.52
N PRO A 143 18.78 -0.79 6.32
CA PRO A 143 18.41 -2.07 6.87
C PRO A 143 18.27 -1.93 8.38
N SER A 144 17.04 -2.01 8.89
CA SER A 144 16.78 -2.01 10.31
C SER A 144 17.44 -3.24 10.90
N VAL A 145 18.34 -3.04 11.87
CA VAL A 145 18.91 -4.14 12.66
C VAL A 145 17.75 -5.00 13.19
N PRO A 146 17.77 -6.34 13.06
CA PRO A 146 16.65 -7.18 13.48
C PRO A 146 16.21 -6.88 14.91
N ALA A 147 14.90 -6.97 15.17
CA ALA A 147 14.33 -6.71 16.49
C ALA A 147 15.02 -7.53 17.61
N GLU A 148 15.46 -8.76 17.29
CA GLU A 148 16.27 -9.61 18.17
C GLU A 148 17.59 -8.96 18.60
N GLU A 149 18.30 -8.29 17.69
CA GLU A 149 19.56 -7.63 18.04
C GLU A 149 19.32 -6.32 18.81
N THR A 150 18.22 -5.63 18.53
CA THR A 150 17.81 -4.46 19.32
C THR A 150 17.46 -4.86 20.76
N GLU A 151 16.81 -6.01 20.95
CA GLU A 151 16.48 -6.56 22.25
C GLU A 151 17.72 -7.07 22.99
N ARG A 152 18.64 -7.77 22.29
CA ARG A 152 19.96 -8.15 22.84
C ARG A 152 20.79 -6.94 23.26
N ARG A 153 20.84 -5.87 22.45
CA ARG A 153 21.53 -4.61 22.82
C ARG A 153 20.88 -3.93 24.04
N ARG A 154 19.55 -3.95 24.14
CA ARG A 154 18.82 -3.44 25.32
C ARG A 154 18.99 -4.31 26.57
N ALA A 155 19.22 -5.61 26.42
CA ALA A 155 19.54 -6.52 27.52
C ALA A 155 20.98 -6.27 28.01
N LEU A 156 21.95 -6.22 27.09
CA LEU A 156 23.37 -5.92 27.40
C LEU A 156 23.56 -4.56 28.08
N LEU A 157 22.81 -3.53 27.66
CA LEU A 157 22.83 -2.22 28.31
C LEU A 157 22.25 -2.25 29.73
N ARG A 158 21.26 -3.11 30.01
CA ARG A 158 20.69 -3.28 31.35
C ARG A 158 21.69 -3.97 32.29
N ASP A 159 22.38 -4.99 31.81
CA ASP A 159 23.38 -5.72 32.61
C ASP A 159 24.59 -4.83 32.94
N THR A 160 25.06 -4.04 31.97
CA THR A 160 26.20 -3.11 32.16
C THR A 160 25.89 -2.00 33.18
N ILE A 161 24.62 -1.57 33.28
CA ILE A 161 24.20 -0.57 34.27
C ILE A 161 24.11 -1.19 35.66
N SER A 162 23.67 -2.45 35.76
CA SER A 162 23.59 -3.18 37.03
C SER A 162 24.97 -3.43 37.66
N ASP A 163 25.98 -3.73 36.85
CA ASP A 163 27.35 -3.97 37.32
C ASP A 163 28.08 -2.69 37.77
N LYS A 164 27.61 -1.51 37.34
CA LYS A 164 28.20 -0.21 37.73
C LYS A 164 27.64 0.37 39.03
N ILE A 165 26.56 -0.21 39.58
CA ILE A 165 25.87 0.26 40.79
C ILE A 165 26.26 -0.60 42.02
N ARG A 166 27.08 -1.64 41.83
CA ARG A 166 27.66 -2.47 42.89
C ARG A 166 29.11 -2.09 43.17
#